data_AF-A0A6I3U8T4-F1
#
_entry.id   AF-A0A6I3U8T4-F1
#
_cell.length_a   1.000
_cell.length_b   1.000
_cell.length_c   1.000
_cell.angle_alpha   90.00
_cell.angle_beta   90.00
_cell.angle_gamma   90.00
#
_symmetry.space_group_name_H-M   'P 1'
#
loop_
_entity.id
_entity.type
_entity.pdbx_description
1 polymer ?
#
loop_
_entity_poly.entity_id
_entity_poly.type
_entity_poly.pdbx_seq_one_letter_code
_entity_poly.pdbx_strand_id
1 'polypeptide(L)'
;MEKAGKKVFLFVADWCGDCRYIYPALPEIEETNPEFTFIRMDRDQYMDLAKLWDVYGIPSLVVLEKDKEIGRFVNRDRKSKEQINDFLAGLK
;
A
#
# COMPACT_ATOMS: atom_id res chain seq x y z
N MET A 1 -14.28 1.23 -20.54
CA MET A 1 -13.93 2.46 -19.79
C MET A 1 -13.04 2.04 -18.65
N GLU A 2 -11.72 2.10 -18.83
CA GLU A 2 -10.80 1.92 -17.71
C GLU A 2 -11.01 3.12 -16.79
N LYS A 3 -11.70 2.91 -15.66
CA LYS A 3 -11.63 3.88 -14.58
C LYS A 3 -10.15 3.95 -14.25
N ALA A 4 -9.51 5.06 -14.60
CA ALA A 4 -8.18 5.43 -14.16
C ALA A 4 -8.24 5.70 -12.64
N GLY A 5 -8.58 4.67 -11.86
CA GLY A 5 -8.63 4.72 -10.41
C GLY A 5 -7.21 4.66 -9.88
N LYS A 6 -6.95 5.43 -8.82
CA LYS A 6 -5.67 5.37 -8.11
C LYS A 6 -5.57 3.98 -7.46
N LYS A 7 -4.48 3.25 -7.71
CA LYS A 7 -4.27 1.90 -7.18
C LYS A 7 -3.22 1.95 -6.09
N VAL A 8 -3.52 1.41 -4.93
CA VAL A 8 -2.63 1.32 -3.77
C VAL A 8 -2.16 -0.12 -3.65
N PHE A 9 -0.90 -0.37 -4.00
CA PHE A 9 -0.24 -1.66 -3.85
C PHE A 9 0.36 -1.75 -2.46
N LEU A 10 -0.21 -2.63 -1.64
CA LEU A 10 0.24 -2.90 -0.30
C LEU A 10 1.07 -4.19 -0.29
N PHE A 11 2.38 -4.04 -0.07
CA PHE A 11 3.32 -5.15 0.10
C PHE A 11 3.35 -5.60 1.56
N VAL A 12 2.93 -6.84 1.80
CA VAL A 12 2.84 -7.49 3.12
C VAL A 12 3.41 -8.90 3.05
N ALA A 13 3.62 -9.53 4.21
CA ALA A 13 3.96 -10.94 4.30
C ALA A 13 3.33 -11.54 5.55
N ASP A 14 3.02 -12.83 5.54
CA ASP A 14 2.32 -13.49 6.65
C ASP A 14 3.14 -13.56 7.95
N TRP A 15 4.47 -13.66 7.82
CA TRP A 15 5.38 -13.68 8.97
C TRP A 15 5.61 -12.29 9.59
N CYS A 16 5.18 -11.22 8.91
CA CYS A 16 5.37 -9.85 9.37
C CYS A 16 4.37 -9.48 10.48
N GLY A 17 4.85 -9.42 11.71
CA GLY A 17 4.06 -9.02 12.88
C GLY A 17 3.44 -7.62 12.73
N ASP A 18 4.19 -6.67 12.18
CA ASP A 18 3.72 -5.29 11.98
C ASP A 18 2.64 -5.18 10.90
N CYS A 19 2.70 -6.03 9.88
CA CYS A 19 1.71 -6.09 8.81
C CYS A 19 0.35 -6.55 9.33
N ARG A 20 0.34 -7.53 10.24
CA ARG A 20 -0.91 -8.01 10.89
C ARG A 20 -1.63 -6.93 11.68
N TYR A 21 -0.91 -5.90 12.14
CA TYR A 21 -1.54 -4.77 12.83
C TYR A 21 -2.40 -3.91 11.89
N ILE A 22 -2.05 -3.84 10.61
CA ILE A 22 -2.79 -3.01 9.65
C ILE A 22 -3.99 -3.75 9.08
N TYR A 23 -3.96 -5.09 9.01
CA TYR A 23 -5.04 -5.91 8.47
C TYR A 23 -6.46 -5.56 8.96
N PRO A 24 -6.72 -5.40 10.28
CA PRO A 24 -8.04 -4.98 10.74
C PRO A 24 -8.38 -3.53 10.40
N ALA A 25 -7.38 -2.68 10.18
CA ALA A 25 -7.57 -1.29 9.78
C ALA A 25 -7.76 -1.11 8.27
N LEU A 26 -7.34 -2.08 7.44
CA LEU A 26 -7.44 -1.98 5.97
C LEU A 26 -8.88 -1.77 5.46
N PRO A 27 -9.90 -2.50 5.94
CA PRO A 27 -11.28 -2.26 5.51
C PRO A 27 -11.72 -0.81 5.78
N GLU A 28 -11.35 -0.25 6.92
CA GLU A 28 -11.70 1.12 7.28
C GLU A 28 -10.94 2.16 6.45
N ILE A 29 -9.69 1.89 6.11
CA ILE A 29 -8.89 2.70 5.19
C ILE A 29 -9.51 2.67 3.79
N GLU A 30 -9.90 1.49 3.31
CA GLU A 30 -10.58 1.27 2.03
C GLU A 30 -11.92 2.05 1.98
N GLU A 31 -12.72 1.97 3.04
CA GLU A 31 -13.99 2.70 3.17
C GLU A 31 -13.79 4.24 3.22
N THR A 32 -12.75 4.71 3.89
CA THR A 32 -12.40 6.15 3.97
C THR A 32 -11.90 6.69 2.63
N ASN A 33 -11.37 5.81 1.76
CA ASN A 33 -10.68 6.15 0.53
C ASN A 33 -11.26 5.40 -0.68
N PRO A 34 -12.56 5.57 -1.01
CA PRO A 34 -13.23 4.81 -2.06
C PRO A 34 -12.74 5.12 -3.48
N GLU A 35 -12.00 6.21 -3.65
CA GLU A 35 -11.32 6.59 -4.90
C GLU A 35 -10.06 5.75 -5.17
N PHE A 36 -9.50 5.12 -4.14
CA PHE A 36 -8.31 4.29 -4.20
C PHE A 36 -8.69 2.80 -4.22
N THR A 37 -8.07 2.03 -5.09
CA THR A 37 -8.21 0.56 -5.16
C THR A 37 -7.04 -0.09 -4.44
N PHE A 38 -7.29 -0.77 -3.33
CA PHE A 38 -6.25 -1.43 -2.56
C PHE A 38 -5.96 -2.82 -3.12
N ILE A 39 -4.69 -3.10 -3.39
CA ILE A 39 -4.20 -4.36 -3.95
C ILE A 39 -3.17 -4.91 -2.98
N ARG A 40 -3.50 -6.03 -2.33
CA ARG A 40 -2.59 -6.70 -1.39
C ARG A 40 -1.66 -7.61 -2.18
N MET A 41 -0.37 -7.39 -2.00
CA MET A 41 0.71 -8.10 -2.68
C MET A 41 1.55 -8.79 -1.62
N ASP A 42 1.69 -10.11 -1.71
CA ASP A 42 2.62 -10.84 -0.86
C ASP A 42 4.05 -10.60 -1.36
N ARG A 43 4.88 -9.98 -0.53
CA ARG A 43 6.28 -9.68 -0.86
C ARG A 43 7.03 -10.97 -1.20
N ASP A 44 6.80 -12.07 -0.49
CA ASP A 44 7.54 -13.31 -0.69
C ASP A 44 7.13 -14.03 -1.99
N GLN A 45 5.86 -13.90 -2.40
CA GLN A 45 5.40 -14.36 -3.72
C GLN A 45 5.91 -13.46 -4.86
N TYR A 46 6.01 -12.16 -4.61
CA TYR A 46 6.35 -11.15 -5.61
C TYR A 46 7.70 -10.48 -5.31
N MET A 47 8.71 -11.25 -4.90
CA MET A 47 10.02 -10.70 -4.52
C MET A 47 10.70 -9.94 -5.65
N ASP A 48 10.58 -10.40 -6.90
CA ASP A 48 11.20 -9.74 -8.04
C ASP A 48 10.55 -8.39 -8.34
N LEU A 49 9.22 -8.30 -8.20
CA LEU A 49 8.50 -7.03 -8.30
C LEU A 49 8.84 -6.10 -7.12
N ALA A 50 8.91 -6.64 -5.91
CA ALA A 50 9.30 -5.88 -4.73
C ALA A 50 10.71 -5.28 -4.90
N LYS A 51 11.67 -6.05 -5.44
CA LYS A 51 13.01 -5.54 -5.77
C LYS A 51 12.96 -4.48 -6.87
N LEU A 52 12.18 -4.72 -7.93
CA LEU A 52 12.04 -3.78 -9.04
C LEU A 52 11.50 -2.42 -8.57
N TRP A 53 10.64 -2.42 -7.55
CA TRP A 53 10.05 -1.21 -6.96
C TRP A 53 10.79 -0.71 -5.71
N ASP A 54 12.00 -1.22 -5.44
CA ASP A 54 12.82 -0.87 -4.27
C ASP A 54 12.09 -1.04 -2.91
N VAL A 55 11.20 -2.03 -2.83
CA VAL A 55 10.47 -2.41 -1.63
C VAL A 55 11.32 -3.35 -0.77
N TYR A 56 12.19 -2.76 0.04
CA TYR A 56 13.08 -3.50 0.95
C TYR A 56 12.51 -3.69 2.37
N GLY A 57 11.45 -2.96 2.74
CA GLY A 57 10.79 -3.05 4.04
C GLY A 57 9.30 -3.32 3.89
N ILE A 58 8.70 -4.07 4.82
CA ILE A 58 7.26 -4.29 4.90
C ILE A 58 6.76 -3.89 6.30
N PRO A 59 5.53 -3.36 6.44
CA PRO A 59 4.54 -3.10 5.38
C PRO A 59 4.90 -1.89 4.51
N SER A 60 4.71 -1.99 3.20
CA SER A 60 5.00 -0.91 2.23
C SER A 60 3.83 -0.64 1.30
N LEU A 61 3.63 0.63 0.94
CA LEU A 61 2.54 1.08 0.07
C LEU A 61 3.10 1.82 -1.12
N VAL A 62 2.60 1.50 -2.30
CA VAL A 62 2.94 2.19 -3.56
C VAL A 62 1.64 2.60 -4.24
N VAL A 63 1.53 3.86 -4.60
CA VAL A 63 0.31 4.43 -5.20
C VAL A 63 0.57 4.77 -6.66
N LEU A 64 -0.20 4.13 -7.54
CA LEU A 64 -0.15 4.36 -8.97
C LEU A 64 -1.43 5.05 -9.44
N GLU A 65 -1.31 6.06 -10.27
CA GLU A 65 -2.41 6.67 -11.01
C GLU A 65 -2.06 6.62 -12.50
N LYS A 66 -2.92 6.00 -13.33
CA LYS A 66 -2.70 5.88 -14.79
C LYS A 66 -1.29 5.35 -15.13
N ASP A 67 -0.88 4.30 -14.43
CA ASP A 67 0.44 3.64 -14.57
C ASP A 67 1.65 4.53 -14.22
N LYS A 68 1.39 5.69 -13.60
CA LYS A 68 2.43 6.56 -13.05
C LYS A 68 2.40 6.50 -11.53
N GLU A 69 3.57 6.33 -10.94
CA GLU A 69 3.69 6.41 -9.49
C GLU A 69 3.49 7.86 -9.03
N ILE A 70 2.47 8.07 -8.19
CA ILE A 70 2.17 9.39 -7.60
C ILE A 70 2.69 9.50 -6.16
N GLY A 71 2.93 8.37 -5.51
CA GLY A 71 3.50 8.36 -4.18
C GLY A 71 3.95 6.96 -3.76
N ARG A 72 5.02 6.92 -2.98
CA ARG A 72 5.51 5.70 -2.36
C ARG A 72 5.67 5.94 -0.85
N PHE A 73 5.20 4.99 -0.08
CA PHE A 73 5.39 4.94 1.37
C PHE A 73 6.10 3.62 1.66
N VAL A 74 7.42 3.64 1.49
CA VAL A 74 8.32 2.48 1.60
C VAL A 74 9.35 2.81 2.68
N ASN A 75 9.11 2.33 3.90
CA ASN A 75 10.03 2.49 5.03
C ASN A 75 9.93 1.25 5.91
N ARG A 76 10.89 1.13 6.85
CA ARG A 76 10.96 0.03 7.81
C ARG A 76 10.11 0.29 9.05
N ASP A 77 9.48 1.46 9.15
CA ASP A 77 8.72 1.84 10.33
C ASP A 77 7.33 1.21 10.31
N ARG A 78 6.82 0.92 11.51
CA ARG A 78 5.45 0.48 11.69
C ARG A 78 4.50 1.60 11.31
N LYS A 79 3.66 1.34 10.31
CA LYS A 79 2.65 2.29 9.84
C LYS A 79 1.37 2.14 10.65
N SER A 80 0.90 3.25 11.19
CA SER A 80 -0.46 3.31 11.75
C SER A 80 -1.48 3.58 10.64
N LYS A 81 -2.74 3.28 10.95
CA LYS A 81 -3.89 3.64 10.11
C LYS A 81 -3.92 5.13 9.78
N GLU A 82 -3.69 5.99 10.77
CA GLU A 82 -3.67 7.45 10.59
C GLU A 82 -2.61 7.86 9.59
N GLN A 83 -1.37 7.37 9.72
CA GLN A 83 -0.29 7.71 8.80
C GLN A 83 -0.60 7.29 7.36
N ILE A 84 -1.25 6.13 7.17
CA ILE A 84 -1.66 5.68 5.84
C ILE A 84 -2.75 6.61 5.29
N ASN A 85 -3.75 6.95 6.10
CA ASN A 85 -4.82 7.87 5.69
C ASN A 85 -4.29 9.26 5.37
N ASP A 86 -3.39 9.81 6.19
CA ASP A 86 -2.78 11.13 5.96
C ASP A 86 -1.94 11.13 4.68
N PHE A 87 -1.17 10.07 4.44
CA PHE A 87 -0.42 9.89 3.21
C PHE A 87 -1.33 9.83 1.99
N LEU A 88 -2.40 9.02 2.04
CA LEU A 88 -3.36 8.92 0.95
C LEU A 88 -4.12 10.24 0.74
N ALA A 89 -4.46 10.95 1.81
CA ALA A 89 -5.11 12.27 1.75
C ALA A 89 -4.22 13.31 1.05
N GLY A 90 -2.90 13.25 1.26
CA GLY A 90 -1.94 14.09 0.53
C GLY A 90 -1.81 13.76 -0.97
N LEU A 91 -2.29 12.60 -1.39
CA LEU A 91 -2.31 12.14 -2.79
C LEU A 91 -3.69 12.27 -3.45
N LYS A 92 -4.69 12.80 -2.73
CA LYS A 92 -6.03 13.07 -3.28
C LYS A 92 -6.00 14.20 -4.29
#